data_AF-A0A352KJH6-F1
#
_entry.id   AF-A0A352KJH6-F1
#
_cell.length_a   1.000
_cell.length_b   1.000
_cell.length_c   1.000
_cell.angle_alpha   90.00
_cell.angle_beta   90.00
_cell.angle_gamma   90.00
#
_symmetry.space_group_name_H-M   'P 1'
#
loop_
_entity.id
_entity.type
_entity.pdbx_description
1 polymer ?
#
loop_
_entity_poly.entity_id
_entity_poly.type
_entity_poly.pdbx_seq_one_letter_code
_entity_poly.pdbx_strand_id
1 'polypeptide(L)'
;MAQLMLTGNSIFAKDSADEPTHSDAQVELGRFLFFDKILSGNQNISCASCHHPLVGTGDGLSLSIGEGGRGLGMTRDTGSGDDAVVERVPRNSPALFNLGKPEFERLFHDGRVAVNPEHPSGFDSAAGMLLPNGLENVLAAQAMFPVTSPGEMAGQIHEGVAENDIAAAANAVPADIVSVWALLAERLKAIQEYIDLFQSAYPNNNIGNDGTGITFVLAANAIAAYEAHSWRADNSPFDRYLHGDDDAMSDSAKKVPHFLS
;
A
#
# COMPACT_ATOMS: atom_id res chain seq x y z
N MET A 1 -42.62 -19.57 -9.51
CA MET A 1 -41.52 -18.68 -9.13
C MET A 1 -40.56 -19.47 -8.27
N ALA A 2 -39.40 -19.84 -8.81
CA ALA A 2 -38.39 -20.58 -8.07
C ALA A 2 -37.51 -19.57 -7.35
N GLN A 3 -37.65 -19.51 -6.03
CA GLN A 3 -36.78 -18.74 -5.16
C GLN A 3 -35.44 -19.48 -5.11
N LEU A 4 -34.42 -18.93 -5.75
CA LEU A 4 -33.06 -19.47 -5.65
C LEU A 4 -32.54 -19.12 -4.25
N MET A 5 -32.80 -19.98 -3.28
CA MET A 5 -32.13 -19.91 -1.98
C MET A 5 -30.68 -20.38 -2.19
N LEU A 6 -29.71 -19.55 -1.80
CA LEU A 6 -28.34 -19.99 -1.61
C LEU A 6 -28.35 -20.99 -0.45
N THR A 7 -28.40 -22.29 -0.75
CA THR A 7 -28.22 -23.33 0.27
C THR A 7 -26.72 -23.41 0.58
N GLY A 8 -26.35 -23.21 1.85
CA GLY A 8 -24.97 -23.14 2.37
C GLY A 8 -24.14 -24.43 2.29
N ASN A 9 -24.28 -25.22 1.22
CA ASN A 9 -23.50 -26.44 1.06
C ASN A 9 -22.10 -26.13 0.50
N SER A 10 -21.13 -25.99 1.42
CA SER A 10 -19.79 -26.58 1.35
C SER A 10 -18.93 -26.33 0.08
N ILE A 11 -18.91 -25.11 -0.46
CA ILE A 11 -17.87 -24.70 -1.44
C ILE A 11 -16.80 -23.76 -0.85
N PHE A 12 -16.97 -23.28 0.39
CA PHE A 12 -16.05 -22.35 1.05
C PHE A 12 -15.35 -22.99 2.26
N ALA A 13 -14.90 -24.25 2.11
CA ALA A 13 -14.03 -24.84 3.13
C ALA A 13 -12.83 -23.92 3.33
N LYS A 14 -12.47 -23.69 4.61
CA LYS A 14 -11.36 -22.83 5.07
C LYS A 14 -10.12 -23.05 4.19
N ASP A 15 -9.91 -22.16 3.21
CA ASP A 15 -8.82 -22.29 2.25
C ASP A 15 -7.48 -22.03 2.94
N SER A 16 -6.41 -22.65 2.46
CA SER A 16 -5.03 -22.39 2.92
C SER A 16 -4.57 -20.93 2.71
N ALA A 17 -5.40 -20.10 2.08
CA ALA A 17 -5.25 -18.65 1.91
C ALA A 17 -5.57 -17.81 3.17
N ASP A 18 -5.93 -18.46 4.28
CA ASP A 18 -6.21 -17.81 5.57
C ASP A 18 -5.04 -17.86 6.58
N GLU A 19 -3.95 -18.57 6.27
CA GLU A 19 -2.75 -18.55 7.11
C GLU A 19 -1.88 -17.32 6.79
N PRO A 20 -1.35 -16.60 7.81
CA PRO A 20 -0.46 -15.47 7.57
C PRO A 20 0.79 -15.92 6.80
N THR A 21 0.97 -15.43 5.57
CA THR A 21 2.16 -15.67 4.74
C THR A 21 3.39 -14.88 5.20
N HIS A 22 3.22 -14.02 6.22
CA HIS A 22 4.22 -13.07 6.68
C HIS A 22 4.52 -13.26 8.17
N SER A 23 5.77 -13.06 8.57
CA SER A 23 6.15 -13.11 9.98
C SER A 23 5.60 -11.89 10.74
N ASP A 24 5.34 -12.03 12.04
CA ASP A 24 4.92 -10.91 12.89
C ASP A 24 5.93 -9.74 12.84
N ALA A 25 7.22 -10.05 12.74
CA ALA A 25 8.28 -9.04 12.63
C ALA A 25 8.21 -8.26 11.30
N GLN A 26 7.89 -8.93 10.19
CA GLN A 26 7.70 -8.28 8.90
C GLN A 26 6.45 -7.38 8.89
N VAL A 27 5.35 -7.86 9.48
CA VAL A 27 4.12 -7.07 9.66
C VAL A 27 4.37 -5.85 10.53
N GLU A 28 5.13 -5.99 11.62
CA GLU A 28 5.45 -4.88 12.52
C GLU A 28 6.34 -3.83 11.87
N LEU A 29 7.38 -4.24 11.13
CA LEU A 29 8.18 -3.32 10.32
C LEU A 29 7.30 -2.56 9.31
N GLY A 30 6.42 -3.28 8.61
CA GLY A 30 5.46 -2.69 7.68
C GLY A 30 4.54 -1.68 8.35
N ARG A 31 4.05 -1.98 9.56
CA ARG A 31 3.24 -1.07 10.36
C ARG A 31 4.00 0.21 10.66
N PHE A 32 5.25 0.13 11.13
CA PHE A 32 6.06 1.32 11.37
C PHE A 32 6.22 2.17 10.10
N LEU A 33 6.62 1.54 8.99
CA LEU A 33 6.81 2.24 7.70
C LEU A 33 5.52 2.86 7.16
N PHE A 34 4.37 2.20 7.31
CA PHE A 34 3.07 2.68 6.81
C PHE A 34 2.59 3.97 7.50
N PHE A 35 2.87 4.11 8.80
CA PHE A 35 2.46 5.28 9.57
C PHE A 35 3.53 6.36 9.65
N ASP A 36 4.81 5.99 9.52
CA ASP A 36 5.93 6.94 9.59
C ASP A 36 6.05 7.78 8.31
N LYS A 37 6.34 9.06 8.49
CA LYS A 37 6.52 10.03 7.42
C LYS A 37 7.92 9.97 6.80
N ILE A 38 8.83 9.18 7.39
CA ILE A 38 10.22 9.02 6.97
C ILE A 38 10.36 8.66 5.48
N LEU A 39 9.35 8.04 4.87
CA LEU A 39 9.36 7.64 3.46
C LEU A 39 8.93 8.74 2.48
N SER A 40 8.48 9.90 2.96
CA SER A 40 8.17 11.06 2.10
C SER A 40 9.36 12.01 2.02
N GLY A 41 9.53 12.69 0.88
CA GLY A 41 10.63 13.62 0.62
C GLY A 41 10.76 14.68 1.70
N ASN A 42 9.66 15.37 2.01
CA ASN A 42 9.58 16.43 3.03
C ASN A 42 9.20 15.92 4.42
N GLN A 43 9.08 14.60 4.62
CA GLN A 43 8.76 13.97 5.90
C GLN A 43 7.46 14.51 6.56
N ASN A 44 6.48 14.91 5.74
CA ASN A 44 5.22 15.50 6.20
C ASN A 44 4.00 14.60 5.99
N ILE A 45 4.14 13.52 5.20
CA ILE A 45 3.08 12.59 4.83
C ILE A 45 3.56 11.13 4.91
N SER A 46 2.63 10.21 5.14
CA SER A 46 2.85 8.76 5.17
C SER A 46 1.72 8.03 4.43
N CYS A 47 1.85 6.72 4.20
CA CYS A 47 0.79 5.91 3.59
C CYS A 47 -0.54 6.08 4.33
N ALA A 48 -0.49 6.06 5.68
CA ALA A 48 -1.65 6.27 6.55
C ALA A 48 -2.31 7.64 6.44
N SER A 49 -1.66 8.63 5.84
CA SER A 49 -2.24 9.96 5.65
C SER A 49 -3.37 9.94 4.61
N CYS A 50 -3.19 9.14 3.55
CA CYS A 50 -4.16 8.95 2.47
C CYS A 50 -4.95 7.64 2.62
N HIS A 51 -4.46 6.68 3.39
CA HIS A 51 -5.09 5.38 3.64
C HIS A 51 -5.40 5.19 5.12
N HIS A 52 -6.23 6.07 5.67
CA HIS A 52 -6.46 6.12 7.11
C HIS A 52 -7.60 5.19 7.56
N PRO A 53 -7.46 4.41 8.65
CA PRO A 53 -8.48 3.45 9.07
C PRO A 53 -9.84 4.08 9.44
N LEU A 54 -9.84 5.31 9.96
CA LEU A 54 -11.07 6.04 10.33
C LEU A 54 -12.04 6.29 9.15
N VAL A 55 -11.55 6.18 7.92
CA VAL A 55 -12.34 6.44 6.70
C VAL A 55 -12.27 5.23 5.76
N GLY A 56 -12.20 4.03 6.34
CA GLY A 56 -12.22 2.77 5.58
C GLY A 56 -10.96 2.55 4.76
N THR A 57 -9.79 2.98 5.25
CA THR A 57 -8.48 2.84 4.58
C THR A 57 -8.32 3.59 3.26
N GLY A 58 -9.25 4.49 2.93
CA GLY A 58 -9.04 5.56 1.94
C GLY A 58 -8.83 6.91 2.61
N ASP A 59 -9.14 8.00 1.92
CA ASP A 59 -9.12 9.36 2.49
C ASP A 59 -10.50 10.03 2.53
N GLY A 60 -11.51 9.43 1.86
CA GLY A 60 -12.87 9.97 1.81
C GLY A 60 -13.01 11.23 0.95
N LEU A 61 -12.02 11.54 0.12
CA LEU A 61 -12.00 12.71 -0.76
C LEU A 61 -12.26 12.31 -2.22
N SER A 62 -12.79 13.23 -3.03
CA SER A 62 -12.96 12.99 -4.47
C SER A 62 -11.62 12.91 -5.21
N LEU A 63 -10.64 13.71 -4.78
CA LEU A 63 -9.26 13.72 -5.24
C LEU A 63 -8.37 13.88 -4.01
N SER A 64 -7.37 13.02 -3.87
CA SER A 64 -6.53 12.98 -2.69
C SER A 64 -5.64 14.21 -2.58
N ILE A 65 -5.31 14.55 -1.33
CA ILE A 65 -4.39 15.63 -0.99
C ILE A 65 -3.09 14.98 -0.52
N GLY A 66 -2.06 14.97 -1.36
CA GLY A 66 -0.75 14.39 -1.05
C GLY A 66 0.18 15.41 -0.38
N GLU A 67 1.39 15.54 -0.93
CA GLU A 67 2.46 16.44 -0.49
C GLU A 67 1.95 17.86 -0.14
N GLY A 68 2.37 18.38 1.03
CA GLY A 68 1.93 19.67 1.57
C GLY A 68 0.59 19.64 2.34
N GLY A 69 -0.18 18.55 2.22
CA GLY A 69 -1.48 18.42 2.89
C GLY A 69 -1.39 18.23 4.41
N ARG A 70 -2.32 18.84 5.15
CA ARG A 70 -2.38 18.78 6.63
C ARG A 70 -3.60 18.00 7.10
N GLY A 71 -3.49 17.27 8.21
CA GLY A 71 -4.60 16.48 8.79
C GLY A 71 -4.67 15.03 8.28
N LEU A 72 -5.77 14.34 8.58
CA LEU A 72 -5.98 12.91 8.28
C LEU A 72 -7.37 12.67 7.68
N GLY A 73 -7.46 11.79 6.68
CA GLY A 73 -8.73 11.42 6.04
C GLY A 73 -9.53 12.62 5.57
N MET A 74 -10.84 12.63 5.88
CA MET A 74 -11.78 13.66 5.42
C MET A 74 -11.50 15.07 5.95
N THR A 75 -10.66 15.22 6.97
CA THR A 75 -10.28 16.53 7.51
C THR A 75 -9.01 17.08 6.88
N ARG A 76 -8.46 16.43 5.84
CA ARG A 76 -7.28 16.95 5.15
C ARG A 76 -7.59 18.25 4.43
N ASP A 77 -6.71 19.24 4.59
CA ASP A 77 -6.76 20.51 3.87
C ASP A 77 -5.51 20.71 3.01
N THR A 78 -5.58 21.67 2.08
CA THR A 78 -4.52 21.99 1.12
C THR A 78 -3.40 22.86 1.70
N GLY A 79 -3.39 23.09 3.01
CA GLY A 79 -2.45 23.99 3.65
C GLY A 79 -2.59 25.45 3.18
N SER A 80 -1.59 26.24 3.53
CA SER A 80 -1.42 27.65 3.16
C SER A 80 0.05 28.04 3.30
N GLY A 81 0.47 29.07 2.58
CA GLY A 81 1.85 29.55 2.53
C GLY A 81 2.69 28.79 1.51
N ASP A 82 4.00 28.80 1.71
CA ASP A 82 4.97 28.23 0.76
C ASP A 82 4.90 26.69 0.68
N ASP A 83 4.33 26.04 1.70
CA ASP A 83 4.14 24.58 1.75
C ASP A 83 2.73 24.13 1.30
N ALA A 84 1.96 25.03 0.67
CA ALA A 84 0.60 24.70 0.24
C ALA A 84 0.60 23.67 -0.88
N VAL A 85 -0.44 22.84 -0.90
CA VAL A 85 -0.63 21.81 -1.94
C VAL A 85 -0.80 22.49 -3.30
N VAL A 86 0.21 22.32 -4.16
CA VAL A 86 0.21 22.86 -5.53
C VAL A 86 -0.63 22.01 -6.48
N GLU A 87 -0.64 20.69 -6.26
CA GLU A 87 -1.27 19.69 -7.12
C GLU A 87 -2.04 18.67 -6.27
N ARG A 88 -3.25 18.31 -6.71
CA ARG A 88 -3.96 17.15 -6.15
C ARG A 88 -3.55 15.88 -6.88
N VAL A 89 -3.54 14.78 -6.14
CA VAL A 89 -3.41 13.45 -6.74
C VAL A 89 -4.59 13.25 -7.71
N PRO A 90 -4.35 12.84 -8.97
CA PRO A 90 -5.36 12.88 -10.02
C PRO A 90 -6.48 11.84 -9.86
N ARG A 91 -6.43 11.00 -8.83
CA ARG A 91 -7.44 10.00 -8.49
C ARG A 91 -7.61 9.95 -6.97
N ASN A 92 -8.75 9.41 -6.51
CA ASN A 92 -8.95 9.15 -5.10
C ASN A 92 -8.08 7.97 -4.62
N SER A 93 -7.86 7.91 -3.30
CA SER A 93 -7.21 6.78 -2.63
C SER A 93 -8.23 5.65 -2.42
N PRO A 94 -8.06 4.47 -3.06
CA PRO A 94 -8.94 3.34 -2.83
C PRO A 94 -8.74 2.75 -1.43
N ALA A 95 -9.73 2.00 -0.95
CA ALA A 95 -9.57 1.20 0.26
C ALA A 95 -8.55 0.06 0.03
N LEU A 96 -7.87 -0.34 1.10
CA LEU A 96 -6.83 -1.37 1.12
C LEU A 96 -7.34 -2.76 1.50
N PHE A 97 -8.65 -2.92 1.71
CA PHE A 97 -9.22 -4.18 2.17
C PHE A 97 -8.94 -5.34 1.20
N ASN A 98 -8.45 -6.45 1.73
CA ASN A 98 -8.19 -7.71 1.04
C ASN A 98 -7.17 -7.67 -0.11
N LEU A 99 -6.44 -6.56 -0.32
CA LEU A 99 -5.47 -6.45 -1.42
C LEU A 99 -4.28 -7.43 -1.33
N GLY A 100 -4.06 -8.05 -0.17
CA GLY A 100 -3.05 -9.09 0.03
C GLY A 100 -3.45 -10.49 -0.45
N LYS A 101 -4.70 -10.69 -0.89
CA LYS A 101 -5.17 -11.98 -1.40
C LYS A 101 -4.59 -12.26 -2.79
N PRO A 102 -4.15 -13.50 -3.09
CA PRO A 102 -3.45 -13.85 -4.32
C PRO A 102 -4.27 -13.61 -5.60
N GLU A 103 -5.60 -13.53 -5.49
CA GLU A 103 -6.50 -13.23 -6.60
C GLU A 103 -6.38 -11.78 -7.10
N PHE A 104 -5.82 -10.88 -6.31
CA PHE A 104 -5.47 -9.54 -6.77
C PHE A 104 -4.14 -9.59 -7.52
N GLU A 105 -4.22 -9.64 -8.85
CA GLU A 105 -3.04 -9.65 -9.73
C GLU A 105 -2.74 -8.28 -10.36
N ARG A 106 -3.59 -7.26 -10.12
CA ARG A 106 -3.48 -5.91 -10.71
C ARG A 106 -3.87 -4.85 -9.71
N LEU A 107 -3.06 -3.79 -9.61
CA LEU A 107 -3.26 -2.67 -8.72
C LEU A 107 -3.13 -1.32 -9.44
N PHE A 108 -3.50 -0.26 -8.71
CA PHE A 108 -3.91 1.05 -9.23
C PHE A 108 -5.22 1.01 -10.03
N HIS A 109 -5.89 2.17 -10.12
CA HIS A 109 -7.15 2.34 -10.86
C HIS A 109 -7.06 1.92 -12.34
N ASP A 110 -5.88 2.01 -12.95
CA ASP A 110 -5.62 1.65 -14.35
C ASP A 110 -4.92 0.28 -14.50
N GLY A 111 -4.71 -0.45 -13.41
CA GLY A 111 -4.07 -1.77 -13.44
C GLY A 111 -2.60 -1.75 -13.88
N ARG A 112 -1.94 -0.58 -13.83
CA ARG A 112 -0.58 -0.38 -14.36
C ARG A 112 0.51 -1.14 -13.60
N VAL A 113 0.21 -1.66 -12.41
CA VAL A 113 1.07 -2.63 -11.72
C VAL A 113 0.36 -3.97 -11.74
N ALA A 114 0.96 -4.95 -12.39
CA ALA A 114 0.35 -6.25 -12.61
C ALA A 114 1.36 -7.39 -12.53
N VAL A 115 0.91 -8.57 -12.11
CA VAL A 115 1.71 -9.80 -12.17
C VAL A 115 2.06 -10.11 -13.64
N ASN A 116 3.34 -10.33 -13.92
CA ASN A 116 3.85 -10.76 -15.21
C ASN A 116 5.07 -11.69 -15.02
N PRO A 117 4.89 -13.01 -15.09
CA PRO A 117 5.99 -13.99 -14.92
C PRO A 117 7.12 -13.87 -15.95
N GLU A 118 6.85 -13.26 -17.11
CA GLU A 118 7.84 -13.07 -18.18
C GLU A 118 8.72 -11.83 -17.94
N HIS A 119 8.31 -10.91 -17.07
CA HIS A 119 9.13 -9.76 -16.68
C HIS A 119 10.16 -10.19 -15.62
N PRO A 120 11.43 -9.71 -15.66
CA PRO A 120 12.46 -10.18 -14.72
C PRO A 120 12.13 -10.02 -13.23
N SER A 121 11.41 -8.93 -12.87
CA SER A 121 10.94 -8.69 -11.52
C SER A 121 9.69 -9.49 -11.14
N GLY A 122 9.02 -10.13 -12.11
CA GLY A 122 7.72 -10.76 -11.97
C GLY A 122 6.52 -9.82 -12.13
N PHE A 123 6.73 -8.53 -12.44
CA PHE A 123 5.66 -7.53 -12.53
C PHE A 123 5.84 -6.53 -13.68
N ASP A 124 4.74 -6.23 -14.37
CA ASP A 124 4.65 -5.09 -15.26
C ASP A 124 4.43 -3.82 -14.44
N SER A 125 5.13 -2.73 -14.81
CA SER A 125 4.97 -1.42 -14.19
C SER A 125 5.51 -0.28 -15.06
N ALA A 126 5.25 0.96 -14.66
CA ALA A 126 5.82 2.15 -15.30
C ALA A 126 7.37 2.20 -15.19
N ALA A 127 7.98 1.50 -14.24
CA ALA A 127 9.43 1.38 -14.12
C ALA A 127 10.05 0.44 -15.18
N GLY A 128 9.24 -0.41 -15.82
CA GLY A 128 9.71 -1.44 -16.76
C GLY A 128 10.88 -2.23 -16.16
N MET A 129 11.95 -2.36 -16.95
CA MET A 129 13.17 -3.09 -16.58
C MET A 129 13.94 -2.52 -15.38
N LEU A 130 13.58 -1.31 -14.90
CA LEU A 130 14.19 -0.70 -13.70
C LEU A 130 13.55 -1.20 -12.40
N LEU A 131 12.39 -1.87 -12.46
CA LEU A 131 11.77 -2.43 -11.26
C LEU A 131 12.68 -3.56 -10.71
N PRO A 132 13.16 -3.46 -9.45
CA PRO A 132 14.08 -4.45 -8.90
C PRO A 132 13.41 -5.80 -8.64
N ASN A 133 14.22 -6.85 -8.58
CA ASN A 133 13.79 -8.19 -8.20
C ASN A 133 13.58 -8.29 -6.68
N GLY A 134 12.88 -9.35 -6.25
CA GLY A 134 12.69 -9.68 -4.83
C GLY A 134 11.41 -9.13 -4.21
N LEU A 135 10.53 -8.53 -5.01
CA LEU A 135 9.17 -8.15 -4.60
C LEU A 135 8.32 -9.40 -4.42
N GLU A 136 7.66 -9.53 -3.27
CA GLU A 136 6.96 -10.76 -2.86
C GLU A 136 5.61 -10.95 -3.56
N ASN A 137 4.92 -9.86 -3.90
CA ASN A 137 3.60 -9.87 -4.52
C ASN A 137 3.31 -8.53 -5.21
N VAL A 138 2.16 -8.43 -5.90
CA VAL A 138 1.78 -7.22 -6.64
C VAL A 138 1.58 -6.01 -5.70
N LEU A 139 1.21 -6.25 -4.44
CA LEU A 139 1.06 -5.19 -3.43
C LEU A 139 2.41 -4.58 -3.05
N ALA A 140 3.44 -5.41 -2.88
CA ALA A 140 4.81 -4.93 -2.71
C ALA A 140 5.29 -4.15 -3.93
N ALA A 141 4.99 -4.63 -5.15
CA ALA A 141 5.31 -3.90 -6.37
C ALA A 141 4.61 -2.54 -6.43
N GLN A 142 3.36 -2.45 -6.00
CA GLN A 142 2.60 -1.19 -5.94
C GLN A 142 3.21 -0.21 -4.92
N ALA A 143 3.64 -0.69 -3.75
CA ALA A 143 4.23 0.12 -2.69
C ALA A 143 5.53 0.83 -3.10
N MET A 144 6.15 0.43 -4.22
CA MET A 144 7.33 1.09 -4.78
C MET A 144 7.05 2.49 -5.34
N PHE A 145 5.81 2.83 -5.71
CA PHE A 145 5.54 3.99 -6.58
C PHE A 145 5.04 5.27 -5.89
N PRO A 146 4.25 5.25 -4.80
CA PRO A 146 3.81 6.49 -4.16
C PRO A 146 4.96 7.42 -3.75
N VAL A 147 6.06 6.84 -3.28
CA VAL A 147 7.29 7.55 -2.91
C VAL A 147 8.02 8.23 -4.06
N THR A 148 7.72 7.85 -5.31
CA THR A 148 8.33 8.45 -6.51
C THR A 148 7.45 9.53 -7.14
N SER A 149 6.24 9.76 -6.62
CA SER A 149 5.25 10.66 -7.21
C SER A 149 5.32 12.04 -6.52
N PRO A 150 5.56 13.14 -7.28
CA PRO A 150 5.64 14.50 -6.72
C PRO A 150 4.37 14.95 -6.01
N GLY A 151 3.20 14.61 -6.57
CA GLY A 151 1.90 14.93 -5.99
C GLY A 151 1.50 14.02 -4.81
N GLU A 152 2.26 12.96 -4.53
CA GLU A 152 1.97 12.02 -3.44
C GLU A 152 2.98 12.18 -2.29
N MET A 153 4.20 11.67 -2.45
CA MET A 153 5.17 11.58 -1.34
C MET A 153 6.58 12.07 -1.69
N ALA A 154 6.94 12.30 -2.96
CA ALA A 154 8.32 12.63 -3.33
C ALA A 154 8.73 14.07 -2.95
N GLY A 155 7.77 15.00 -2.92
CA GLY A 155 8.06 16.43 -2.90
C GLY A 155 8.06 17.04 -4.30
N GLN A 156 8.12 18.37 -4.36
CA GLN A 156 7.90 19.17 -5.56
C GLN A 156 9.13 19.98 -5.98
N ILE A 157 9.00 20.62 -7.15
CA ILE A 157 9.94 21.62 -7.65
C ILE A 157 9.27 23.00 -7.56
N HIS A 158 9.89 23.92 -6.83
CA HIS A 158 9.45 25.30 -6.70
C HIS A 158 10.45 26.23 -7.39
N GLU A 159 9.99 26.98 -8.40
CA GLU A 159 10.82 27.94 -9.17
C GLU A 159 12.13 27.33 -9.73
N GLY A 160 12.10 26.04 -10.11
CA GLY A 160 13.27 25.32 -10.62
C GLY A 160 14.22 24.77 -9.56
N VAL A 161 13.86 24.87 -8.28
CA VAL A 161 14.60 24.31 -7.15
C VAL A 161 13.79 23.17 -6.53
N ALA A 162 14.42 22.02 -6.34
CA ALA A 162 13.81 20.90 -5.64
C ALA A 162 13.75 21.16 -4.13
N GLU A 163 12.63 20.82 -3.51
CA GLU A 163 12.48 20.94 -2.04
C GLU A 163 13.43 20.04 -1.26
N ASN A 164 13.74 18.88 -1.85
CA ASN A 164 14.61 17.86 -1.26
C ASN A 164 15.20 16.95 -2.35
N ASP A 165 16.15 16.09 -1.97
CA ASP A 165 16.86 15.21 -2.92
C ASP A 165 15.94 14.16 -3.58
N ILE A 166 14.88 13.70 -2.89
CA ILE A 166 13.87 12.79 -3.45
C ILE A 166 13.08 13.52 -4.55
N ALA A 167 12.64 14.75 -4.28
CA ALA A 167 11.94 15.57 -5.27
C ALA A 167 12.83 15.84 -6.49
N ALA A 168 14.13 16.09 -6.28
CA ALA A 168 15.09 16.28 -7.37
C ALA A 168 15.19 15.04 -8.28
N ALA A 169 15.30 13.85 -7.68
CA ALA A 169 15.37 12.59 -8.42
C ALA A 169 14.05 12.26 -9.13
N ALA A 170 12.91 12.41 -8.45
CA ALA A 170 11.58 12.11 -8.98
C ALA A 170 11.19 13.02 -10.17
N ASN A 171 11.67 14.26 -10.19
CA ASN A 171 11.36 15.23 -11.25
C ASN A 171 12.46 15.37 -12.31
N ALA A 172 13.51 14.52 -12.28
CA ALA A 172 14.52 14.49 -13.33
C ALA A 172 13.92 14.13 -14.70
N VAL A 173 14.65 14.40 -15.80
CA VAL A 173 14.19 14.10 -17.16
C VAL A 173 15.21 13.20 -17.89
N PRO A 174 14.95 11.88 -18.02
CA PRO A 174 13.82 11.14 -17.43
C PRO A 174 13.92 11.03 -15.90
N ALA A 175 12.81 10.72 -15.23
CA ALA A 175 12.75 10.59 -13.77
C ALA A 175 13.70 9.48 -13.29
N ASP A 176 14.47 9.76 -12.23
CA ASP A 176 15.41 8.82 -11.63
C ASP A 176 14.77 8.12 -10.41
N ILE A 177 13.79 7.27 -10.70
CA ILE A 177 13.05 6.50 -9.70
C ILE A 177 13.93 5.52 -8.92
N VAL A 178 15.05 5.06 -9.51
CA VAL A 178 16.01 4.18 -8.85
C VAL A 178 16.73 4.93 -7.74
N SER A 179 17.15 6.16 -8.01
CA SER A 179 17.76 7.02 -6.99
C SER A 179 16.77 7.37 -5.87
N VAL A 180 15.47 7.56 -6.16
CA VAL A 180 14.45 7.75 -5.11
C VAL A 180 14.47 6.59 -4.11
N TRP A 181 14.39 5.35 -4.60
CA TRP A 181 14.41 4.16 -3.73
C TRP A 181 15.73 4.02 -2.98
N ALA A 182 16.86 4.32 -3.62
CA ALA A 182 18.17 4.27 -2.99
C ALA A 182 18.30 5.29 -1.85
N LEU A 183 17.90 6.55 -2.09
CA LEU A 183 17.95 7.62 -1.08
C LEU A 183 17.06 7.30 0.13
N LEU A 184 15.88 6.72 -0.09
CA LEU A 184 15.00 6.29 1.00
C LEU A 184 15.59 5.10 1.77
N ALA A 185 16.22 4.14 1.09
CA ALA A 185 16.92 3.05 1.77
C ALA A 185 18.08 3.58 2.63
N GLU A 186 18.89 4.50 2.12
CA GLU A 186 19.97 5.14 2.90
C GLU A 186 19.43 5.90 4.12
N ARG A 187 18.28 6.57 3.98
CA ARG A 187 17.61 7.23 5.09
C ARG A 187 17.21 6.25 6.19
N LEU A 188 16.68 5.08 5.84
CA LEU A 188 16.34 4.03 6.82
C LEU A 188 17.59 3.46 7.50
N LYS A 189 18.70 3.30 6.77
CA LYS A 189 19.99 2.83 7.32
C LYS A 189 20.59 3.80 8.34
N ALA A 190 20.22 5.08 8.30
CA ALA A 190 20.71 6.07 9.24
C ALA A 190 20.04 6.00 10.63
N ILE A 191 19.06 5.10 10.82
CA ILE A 191 18.24 4.99 12.03
C ILE A 191 18.40 3.59 12.63
N GLN A 192 18.98 3.50 13.84
CA GLN A 192 19.28 2.23 14.49
C GLN A 192 18.02 1.39 14.71
N GLU A 193 16.92 2.03 15.10
CA GLU A 193 15.63 1.37 15.33
C GLU A 193 15.10 0.71 14.06
N TYR A 194 15.31 1.31 12.88
CA TYR A 194 14.96 0.66 11.63
C TYR A 194 15.89 -0.50 11.32
N ILE A 195 17.20 -0.37 11.56
CA ILE A 195 18.14 -1.50 11.38
C ILE A 195 17.67 -2.72 12.19
N ASP A 196 17.34 -2.52 13.47
CA ASP A 196 16.89 -3.59 14.36
C ASP A 196 15.57 -4.24 13.88
N LEU A 197 14.62 -3.42 13.42
CA LEU A 197 13.36 -3.89 12.83
C LEU A 197 13.60 -4.69 11.55
N PHE A 198 14.47 -4.22 10.65
CA PHE A 198 14.83 -4.91 9.42
C PHE A 198 15.55 -6.24 9.71
N GLN A 199 16.50 -6.28 10.64
CA GLN A 199 17.16 -7.52 11.07
C GLN A 199 16.16 -8.55 11.61
N SER A 200 15.16 -8.09 12.37
CA SER A 200 14.11 -8.94 12.93
C SER A 200 13.15 -9.45 11.86
N ALA A 201 12.76 -8.60 10.92
CA ALA A 201 11.85 -8.94 9.83
C ALA A 201 12.50 -9.88 8.78
N TYR A 202 13.80 -9.72 8.54
CA TYR A 202 14.53 -10.37 7.45
C TYR A 202 15.82 -11.06 7.94
N PRO A 203 15.72 -12.06 8.84
CA PRO A 203 16.88 -12.70 9.47
C PRO A 203 17.81 -13.42 8.47
N ASN A 204 17.28 -13.80 7.29
CA ASN A 204 18.04 -14.49 6.25
C ASN A 204 18.67 -13.54 5.21
N ASN A 205 18.46 -12.23 5.34
CA ASN A 205 18.95 -11.23 4.38
C ASN A 205 20.31 -10.63 4.79
N ASN A 206 20.94 -11.14 5.86
CA ASN A 206 22.26 -10.72 6.35
C ASN A 206 22.39 -9.21 6.56
N ILE A 207 21.38 -8.60 7.19
CA ILE A 207 21.37 -7.15 7.43
C ILE A 207 22.41 -6.79 8.48
N GLY A 208 23.41 -6.00 8.07
CA GLY A 208 24.51 -5.55 8.90
C GLY A 208 24.07 -4.58 9.99
N ASN A 209 24.87 -4.46 11.05
CA ASN A 209 24.62 -3.51 12.15
C ASN A 209 24.73 -2.04 11.71
N ASP A 210 25.24 -1.79 10.50
CA ASP A 210 25.29 -0.48 9.83
C ASP A 210 24.14 -0.29 8.81
N GLY A 211 23.18 -1.22 8.78
CA GLY A 211 22.08 -1.23 7.81
C GLY A 211 22.47 -1.75 6.42
N THR A 212 23.71 -2.21 6.20
CA THR A 212 24.09 -2.87 4.95
C THR A 212 23.13 -4.03 4.66
N GLY A 213 22.57 -4.08 3.45
CA GLY A 213 21.55 -5.06 3.07
C GLY A 213 20.11 -4.55 3.14
N ILE A 214 19.84 -3.42 3.82
CA ILE A 214 18.54 -2.74 3.72
C ILE A 214 18.38 -2.18 2.31
N THR A 215 17.26 -2.52 1.68
CA THR A 215 16.83 -2.01 0.37
C THR A 215 15.39 -1.56 0.45
N PHE A 216 14.98 -0.70 -0.49
CA PHE A 216 13.58 -0.28 -0.57
C PHE A 216 12.63 -1.43 -0.95
N VAL A 217 13.13 -2.49 -1.60
CA VAL A 217 12.36 -3.73 -1.86
C VAL A 217 11.92 -4.38 -0.55
N LEU A 218 12.81 -4.47 0.44
CA LEU A 218 12.46 -5.00 1.76
C LEU A 218 11.44 -4.10 2.47
N ALA A 219 11.58 -2.78 2.34
CA ALA A 219 10.58 -1.84 2.88
C ALA A 219 9.20 -2.06 2.24
N ALA A 220 9.15 -2.19 0.90
CA ALA A 220 7.92 -2.42 0.16
C ALA A 220 7.26 -3.78 0.48
N ASN A 221 8.06 -4.84 0.61
CA ASN A 221 7.56 -6.15 1.06
C ASN A 221 6.99 -6.09 2.48
N ALA A 222 7.63 -5.34 3.39
CA ALA A 222 7.12 -5.17 4.75
C ALA A 222 5.80 -4.39 4.76
N ILE A 223 5.71 -3.29 4.02
CA ILE A 223 4.47 -2.51 3.86
C ILE A 223 3.34 -3.40 3.32
N ALA A 224 3.61 -4.17 2.27
CA ALA A 224 2.63 -5.10 1.71
C ALA A 224 2.20 -6.17 2.72
N ALA A 225 3.14 -6.71 3.51
CA ALA A 225 2.81 -7.66 4.57
C ALA A 225 1.89 -7.06 5.64
N TYR A 226 2.13 -5.81 6.04
CA TYR A 226 1.26 -5.09 6.97
C TYR A 226 -0.14 -4.88 6.42
N GLU A 227 -0.26 -4.40 5.17
CA GLU A 227 -1.54 -4.17 4.52
C GLU A 227 -2.32 -5.46 4.32
N ALA A 228 -1.66 -6.50 3.81
CA ALA A 228 -2.21 -7.84 3.64
C ALA A 228 -2.68 -8.45 4.97
N HIS A 229 -1.99 -8.14 6.07
CA HIS A 229 -2.35 -8.66 7.38
C HIS A 229 -3.48 -7.88 8.05
N SER A 230 -3.39 -6.55 8.05
CA SER A 230 -4.21 -5.69 8.90
C SER A 230 -5.56 -5.37 8.28
N TRP A 231 -5.64 -5.35 6.95
CA TRP A 231 -6.84 -5.01 6.20
C TRP A 231 -7.55 -6.22 5.62
N ARG A 232 -7.43 -7.39 6.28
CA ARG A 232 -8.29 -8.54 5.99
C ARG A 232 -9.71 -8.25 6.45
N ALA A 233 -10.64 -8.45 5.53
CA ALA A 233 -12.08 -8.43 5.76
C ALA A 233 -12.63 -9.81 5.37
N ASP A 234 -12.44 -10.77 6.27
CA ASP A 234 -12.72 -12.21 6.10
C ASP A 234 -13.60 -12.77 7.23
N ASN A 235 -14.11 -11.91 8.12
CA ASN A 235 -14.95 -12.28 9.27
C ASN A 235 -16.16 -11.36 9.44
N SER A 236 -16.65 -10.77 8.35
CA SER A 236 -17.91 -10.04 8.35
C SER A 236 -19.09 -10.99 8.60
N PRO A 237 -20.28 -10.47 8.94
CA PRO A 237 -21.51 -11.27 8.96
C PRO A 237 -21.74 -12.08 7.68
N PHE A 238 -21.35 -11.54 6.52
CA PHE A 238 -21.45 -12.21 5.24
C PHE A 238 -20.48 -13.39 5.15
N ASP A 239 -19.22 -13.21 5.57
CA ASP A 239 -18.22 -14.28 5.54
C ASP A 239 -18.60 -15.43 6.47
N ARG A 240 -19.07 -15.12 7.68
CA ARG A 240 -19.56 -16.14 8.63
C ARG A 240 -20.76 -16.90 8.07
N TYR A 241 -21.68 -16.20 7.40
CA TYR A 241 -22.80 -16.83 6.71
C TYR A 241 -22.34 -17.78 5.60
N LEU A 242 -21.36 -17.38 4.79
CA LEU A 242 -20.75 -18.27 3.78
C LEU A 242 -20.03 -19.48 4.39
N HIS A 243 -19.52 -19.36 5.63
CA HIS A 243 -18.93 -20.45 6.40
C HIS A 243 -19.95 -21.29 7.20
N GLY A 244 -21.26 -21.09 6.98
CA GLY A 244 -22.32 -21.92 7.55
C GLY A 244 -22.93 -21.43 8.86
N ASP A 245 -22.57 -20.23 9.34
CA ASP A 245 -23.30 -19.55 10.40
C ASP A 245 -24.57 -18.91 9.80
N ASP A 246 -25.62 -19.72 9.63
CA ASP A 246 -26.90 -19.30 9.05
C ASP A 246 -27.53 -18.12 9.81
N ASP A 247 -27.18 -17.90 11.07
CA ASP A 247 -27.69 -16.81 11.91
C ASP A 247 -26.83 -15.54 11.87
N ALA A 248 -25.68 -15.57 11.19
CA ALA A 248 -24.79 -14.41 11.07
C ALA A 248 -25.45 -13.23 10.34
N MET A 249 -26.40 -13.48 9.44
CA MET A 249 -27.10 -12.46 8.66
C MET A 249 -28.60 -12.45 8.94
N SER A 250 -29.20 -11.25 8.97
CA SER A 250 -30.66 -11.11 9.01
C SER A 250 -31.34 -11.67 7.75
N ASP A 251 -32.59 -12.09 7.85
CA ASP A 251 -33.38 -12.55 6.70
C ASP A 251 -33.50 -11.50 5.58
N SER A 252 -33.49 -10.21 5.93
CA SER A 252 -33.43 -9.13 4.95
C SER A 252 -32.09 -9.07 4.24
N ALA A 253 -30.97 -9.30 4.93
CA ALA A 253 -29.64 -9.26 4.34
C ALA A 253 -29.36 -10.48 3.45
N LYS A 254 -29.99 -11.63 3.73
CA LYS A 254 -29.94 -12.84 2.88
C LYS A 254 -30.68 -12.69 1.55
N LYS A 255 -31.62 -11.73 1.46
CA LYS A 255 -32.36 -11.46 0.23
C LYS A 255 -31.52 -10.54 -0.66
N VAL A 256 -30.97 -11.08 -1.74
CA VAL A 256 -30.44 -10.25 -2.83
C VAL A 256 -31.62 -9.44 -3.40
N PRO A 257 -31.58 -8.10 -3.41
CA PRO A 257 -32.64 -7.33 -4.01
C PRO A 257 -32.67 -7.61 -5.51
N HIS A 258 -33.76 -8.22 -5.99
CA HIS A 258 -34.05 -8.42 -7.39
C HIS A 258 -34.27 -7.03 -8.05
N PHE A 259 -33.20 -6.40 -8.55
CA PHE A 259 -33.28 -5.14 -9.30
C PHE A 259 -33.37 -5.36 -10.82
N LEU A 260 -34.13 -6.35 -11.26
CA LEU A 260 -34.49 -6.51 -12.67
C LEU A 260 -35.95 -6.97 -12.78
N SER A 261 -36.83 -5.99 -12.99
CA SER A 261 -38.13 -6.13 -13.67
C SER A 261 -38.38 -4.90 -14.52
#